data_AF-A0A5J4P6C3-F1
#
_entry.id   AF-A0A5J4P6C3-F1
#
_cell.length_a   1.000
_cell.length_b   1.000
_cell.length_c   1.000
_cell.angle_alpha   90.00
_cell.angle_beta   90.00
_cell.angle_gamma   90.00
#
_symmetry.space_group_name_H-M   'P 1'
#
loop_
_entity.id
_entity.type
_entity.pdbx_description
1 polymer ?
#
loop_
_entity_poly.entity_id
_entity_poly.type
_entity_poly.pdbx_seq_one_letter_code
_entity_poly.pdbx_strand_id
1 'polypeptide(L)'
;MKKLVLLLFAGIMAVSCSQQKTIIYPQTEKTNVVDTYFDTEVLDPYRWLENDTSAATAAWVEAQNKVTNDYLSQIPFRNALLNRITEL
;
A
#
# COMPACT_ATOMS: atom_id res chain seq x y z
N MET A 1 42.83 18.39 -9.89
CA MET A 1 41.56 19.09 -9.58
C MET A 1 40.44 18.77 -10.58
N LYS A 2 40.62 18.96 -11.90
CA LYS A 2 39.57 18.65 -12.89
C LYS A 2 39.09 17.19 -12.89
N LYS A 3 39.99 16.22 -12.70
CA LYS A 3 39.67 14.78 -12.56
C LYS A 3 38.94 14.44 -11.26
N LEU A 4 39.15 15.22 -10.19
CA LEU A 4 38.49 15.04 -8.90
C LEU A 4 37.06 15.59 -8.93
N VAL A 5 36.85 16.71 -9.63
CA VAL A 5 35.52 17.28 -9.91
C VAL A 5 34.70 16.35 -10.82
N LEU A 6 35.33 15.71 -11.81
CA LEU A 6 34.68 14.74 -12.69
C LEU A 6 34.21 13.47 -11.95
N LEU A 7 34.99 13.00 -10.97
CA LEU A 7 34.65 11.84 -10.13
C LEU A 7 33.53 12.16 -9.12
N LEU A 8 33.47 13.38 -8.58
CA LEU A 8 32.36 13.81 -7.73
C LEU A 8 31.04 13.92 -8.51
N PHE A 9 31.06 14.33 -9.78
CA PHE A 9 29.85 14.47 -10.59
C PHE A 9 29.24 13.11 -11.00
N ALA A 10 30.06 12.08 -11.19
CA ALA A 10 29.60 10.72 -11.50
C ALA A 10 28.91 10.03 -10.30
N GLY A 11 29.30 10.36 -9.06
CA GLY A 11 28.69 9.83 -7.85
C GLY A 11 27.27 10.37 -7.58
N ILE A 12 26.95 11.58 -8.06
CA ILE A 12 25.65 12.24 -7.83
C ILE A 12 24.55 11.63 -8.71
N MET A 13 24.87 11.18 -9.93
CA MET A 13 23.88 10.55 -10.84
C MET A 13 23.42 9.15 -10.39
N ALA A 14 24.23 8.43 -9.60
CA ALA A 14 23.87 7.09 -9.11
C ALA A 14 22.78 7.11 -8.01
N VAL A 15 22.53 8.27 -7.38
CA VAL A 15 21.55 8.41 -6.29
C VAL A 15 20.14 8.74 -6.81
N SER A 16 19.99 9.09 -8.10
CA SER A 16 18.69 9.49 -8.67
C SER A 16 17.82 8.32 -9.16
N CYS A 17 18.27 7.07 -9.06
CA CYS A 17 17.41 5.92 -9.34
C CYS A 17 16.63 5.56 -8.06
N SER A 18 15.49 6.22 -7.87
CA SER A 18 14.47 5.79 -6.92
C SER A 18 14.05 4.35 -7.27
N GLN A 19 14.50 3.36 -6.50
CA GLN A 19 13.95 2.02 -6.57
C GLN A 19 12.51 2.06 -6.07
N GLN A 20 11.56 2.04 -7.00
CA GLN A 20 10.16 1.89 -6.68
C GLN A 20 9.95 0.49 -6.09
N LYS A 21 9.80 0.41 -4.76
CA LYS A 21 9.51 -0.85 -4.07
C LYS A 21 8.18 -1.42 -4.58
N THR A 22 8.22 -2.66 -5.06
CA THR A 22 7.00 -3.42 -5.36
C THR A 22 6.24 -3.69 -4.06
N ILE A 23 4.95 -3.33 -4.05
CA ILE A 23 4.07 -3.62 -2.92
C ILE A 23 3.54 -5.04 -3.08
N ILE A 24 3.64 -5.85 -2.01
CA ILE A 24 3.03 -7.18 -1.94
C ILE A 24 1.74 -7.05 -1.15
N TYR A 25 0.61 -7.30 -1.80
CA TYR A 25 -0.70 -7.23 -1.16
C TYR A 25 -1.05 -8.52 -0.42
N PRO A 26 -1.86 -8.46 0.65
CA PRO A 26 -2.38 -9.65 1.31
C PRO A 26 -3.26 -10.45 0.36
N GLN A 27 -3.18 -11.77 0.44
CA GLN A 27 -4.09 -12.62 -0.30
C GLN A 27 -5.51 -12.43 0.24
N THR A 28 -6.46 -12.20 -0.67
CA THR A 28 -7.89 -12.08 -0.35
C THR A 28 -8.60 -13.28 -0.94
N GLU A 29 -9.28 -14.07 -0.11
CA GLU A 29 -10.01 -15.25 -0.58
C GLU A 29 -11.13 -14.85 -1.52
N LYS A 30 -11.26 -15.59 -2.62
CA LYS A 30 -12.41 -15.50 -3.53
C LYS A 30 -13.32 -16.68 -3.25
N THR A 31 -14.58 -16.39 -2.95
CA THR A 31 -15.63 -17.40 -2.83
C THR A 31 -16.47 -17.46 -4.11
N ASN A 32 -17.33 -18.47 -4.23
CA ASN A 32 -18.18 -18.66 -5.41
C ASN A 32 -19.61 -18.13 -5.19
N VAL A 33 -19.78 -17.05 -4.42
CA VAL A 33 -21.11 -16.44 -4.23
C VAL A 33 -21.56 -15.81 -5.55
N VAL A 34 -22.76 -16.16 -6.00
CA VAL A 34 -23.38 -15.65 -7.22
C VAL A 34 -24.83 -15.28 -6.89
N ASP A 35 -25.22 -14.07 -7.26
CA ASP A 35 -26.61 -13.62 -7.21
C ASP A 35 -27.16 -13.53 -8.64
N THR A 36 -28.45 -13.82 -8.82
CA THR A 36 -29.12 -13.65 -10.11
C THR A 36 -30.09 -12.47 -10.05
N TYR A 37 -29.85 -11.47 -10.89
CA TYR A 37 -30.73 -10.31 -11.03
C TYR A 37 -31.48 -10.42 -12.36
N PHE A 38 -32.79 -10.62 -12.27
CA PHE A 38 -33.64 -11.01 -13.41
C PHE A 38 -33.09 -12.31 -14.04
N ASP A 39 -32.48 -12.23 -15.22
CA ASP A 39 -31.86 -13.36 -15.93
C ASP A 39 -30.33 -13.25 -16.02
N THR A 40 -29.71 -12.35 -15.23
CA THR A 40 -28.26 -12.10 -15.26
C THR A 40 -27.59 -12.56 -13.98
N GLU A 41 -26.60 -13.45 -14.10
CA GLU A 41 -25.74 -13.86 -12.99
C GLU A 41 -24.66 -12.82 -12.70
N VAL A 42 -24.47 -12.50 -11.42
CA VAL A 42 -23.48 -11.54 -10.91
C VAL A 42 -22.67 -12.22 -9.80
N LEU A 43 -21.36 -12.38 -10.02
CA LEU A 43 -20.46 -12.97 -9.04
C LEU A 43 -20.08 -11.92 -7.98
N ASP A 44 -20.17 -12.30 -6.71
CA ASP A 44 -19.63 -11.52 -5.59
C ASP A 44 -18.62 -12.32 -4.79
N PRO A 45 -17.38 -12.46 -5.30
CA PRO A 45 -16.38 -13.34 -4.69
C PRO A 45 -15.87 -12.85 -3.34
N TYR A 46 -16.23 -11.63 -2.90
CA TYR A 46 -15.76 -11.02 -1.66
C TYR A 46 -16.89 -10.72 -0.68
N ARG A 47 -18.10 -11.24 -0.91
CA ARG A 47 -19.27 -11.12 -0.01
C ARG A 47 -18.94 -11.39 1.46
N TRP A 48 -17.97 -12.27 1.74
CA TRP A 48 -17.54 -12.59 3.10
C TRP A 48 -16.97 -11.37 3.87
N LEU A 49 -16.43 -10.36 3.18
CA LEU A 49 -15.95 -9.11 3.78
C LEU A 49 -17.10 -8.23 4.30
N GLU A 50 -18.35 -8.49 3.91
CA GLU A 50 -19.51 -7.76 4.44
C GLU A 50 -19.83 -8.13 5.89
N ASN A 51 -19.35 -9.29 6.38
CA ASN A 51 -19.45 -9.63 7.80
C ASN A 51 -18.31 -8.97 8.58
N ASP A 52 -18.57 -7.76 9.04
CA ASP A 52 -17.67 -6.90 9.80
C ASP A 52 -17.31 -7.43 11.20
N THR A 53 -18.11 -8.35 11.74
CA THR A 53 -17.84 -9.01 13.04
C THR A 53 -17.04 -10.31 12.91
N SER A 54 -16.77 -10.78 11.69
CA SER A 54 -16.07 -12.05 11.49
C SER A 54 -14.57 -11.95 11.79
N ALA A 55 -14.01 -13.02 12.34
CA ALA A 55 -12.56 -13.13 12.56
C ALA A 55 -11.77 -13.05 11.25
N ALA A 56 -12.33 -13.56 10.13
CA ALA A 56 -11.72 -13.49 8.82
C ALA A 56 -11.61 -12.04 8.32
N THR A 57 -12.69 -11.26 8.40
CA THR A 57 -12.70 -9.85 8.00
C THR A 57 -11.75 -9.03 8.87
N ALA A 58 -11.76 -9.26 10.19
CA ALA A 58 -10.82 -8.61 11.10
C ALA A 58 -9.35 -8.88 10.72
N ALA A 59 -9.00 -10.14 10.45
CA ALA A 59 -7.64 -10.52 10.03
C ALA A 59 -7.25 -9.89 8.68
N TRP A 60 -8.19 -9.81 7.72
CA TRP A 60 -7.96 -9.14 6.44
C TRP A 60 -7.72 -7.64 6.60
N VAL A 61 -8.53 -6.96 7.43
CA VAL A 61 -8.35 -5.53 7.74
C VAL A 61 -6.98 -5.27 8.36
N GLU A 62 -6.56 -6.11 9.31
CA GLU A 62 -5.23 -6.00 9.93
C GLU A 62 -4.11 -6.14 8.90
N ALA A 63 -4.20 -7.13 8.00
CA ALA A 63 -3.21 -7.35 6.95
C ALA A 63 -3.13 -6.17 5.97
N GLN A 64 -4.27 -5.59 5.57
CA GLN A 64 -4.31 -4.43 4.69
C GLN A 64 -3.77 -3.16 5.38
N ASN A 65 -4.12 -2.96 6.65
CA ASN A 65 -3.57 -1.87 7.46
C ASN A 65 -2.06 -1.97 7.59
N LYS A 66 -1.52 -3.19 7.73
CA LYS A 66 -0.07 -3.41 7.79
C LYS A 66 0.61 -2.92 6.51
N VAL A 67 0.13 -3.35 5.33
CA VAL A 67 0.68 -2.90 4.04
C VAL A 67 0.62 -1.38 3.90
N THR A 68 -0.53 -0.78 4.26
CA THR A 68 -0.72 0.66 4.19
C THR A 68 0.22 1.41 5.11
N ASN A 69 0.35 0.98 6.37
CA ASN A 69 1.25 1.61 7.34
C ASN A 69 2.72 1.45 6.95
N ASP A 70 3.12 0.27 6.46
CA ASP A 70 4.46 0.02 5.94
C ASP A 70 4.78 0.96 4.77
N TYR A 71 3.82 1.20 3.87
CA TYR A 71 3.99 2.16 2.77
C TYR A 71 4.10 3.60 3.29
N LEU A 72 3.13 4.05 4.10
CA LEU A 72 3.09 5.42 4.59
C LEU A 72 4.27 5.76 5.52
N SER A 73 4.84 4.78 6.23
CA SER A 73 6.02 4.97 7.08
C SER A 73 7.27 5.37 6.29
N GLN A 74 7.30 5.12 4.97
CA GLN A 74 8.43 5.46 4.11
C GLN A 74 8.45 6.94 3.73
N ILE A 75 7.39 7.70 4.00
CA ILE A 75 7.26 9.11 3.65
C ILE A 75 8.09 9.95 4.65
N PRO A 76 9.22 10.56 4.24
CA PRO A 76 10.17 11.17 5.18
C PRO A 76 9.58 12.32 6.01
N PHE A 77 8.62 13.05 5.44
CA PHE A 77 8.02 14.23 6.06
C PHE A 77 6.69 13.94 6.79
N ARG A 78 6.27 12.67 6.92
CA ARG A 78 4.97 12.32 7.52
C ARG A 78 4.80 12.88 8.94
N ASN A 79 5.84 12.77 9.77
CA ASN A 79 5.80 13.27 11.15
C ASN A 79 5.79 14.80 11.22
N ALA A 80 6.55 15.48 10.34
CA ALA A 80 6.53 16.95 10.27
C ALA A 80 5.14 17.47 9.88
N LEU A 81 4.48 16.79 8.93
CA LEU A 81 3.11 17.11 8.55
C LEU A 81 2.12 16.89 9.70
N LEU A 82 2.22 15.77 10.41
CA LEU A 82 1.37 15.49 11.58
C LEU A 82 1.49 16.59 12.64
N ASN A 83 2.72 16.96 13.01
CA ASN A 83 2.97 18.01 14.00
C ASN A 83 2.30 19.33 13.59
N ARG A 84 2.46 19.74 12.33
CA ARG A 84 1.88 20.98 11.83
C ARG A 84 0.36 21.02 11.92
N ILE A 85 -0.30 19.88 11.69
CA ILE A 85 -1.76 19.75 11.74
C ILE A 85 -2.26 19.76 13.19
N THR A 86 -1.53 19.13 14.11
CA THR A 86 -1.91 19.07 15.55
C THR A 86 -1.67 20.39 16.29
N GLU A 87 -0.89 21.31 15.73
CA GLU A 87 -0.67 22.67 16.26
C GLU A 87 -1.79 23.68 15.92
N LEU A 88 -2.74 23.32 15.05
CA LEU A 88 -3.90 24.16 14.67
C LEU A 88 -5.11 23.92 15.57
#